data_AF-A0ABD4PVK3-F1
#
_entry.id   AF-A0ABD4PVK3-F1
#
_cell.length_a   1.000
_cell.length_b   1.000
_cell.length_c   1.000
_cell.angle_alpha   90.00
_cell.angle_beta   90.00
_cell.angle_gamma   90.00
#
_symmetry.space_group_name_H-M   'P 1'
#
loop_
_entity.id
_entity.type
_entity.pdbx_description
1 polymer ?
#
loop_
_entity_poly.entity_id
_entity_poly.type
_entity_poly.pdbx_seq_one_letter_code
_entity_poly.pdbx_strand_id
1 'polypeptide(L)'
;MLKFNYETQNQINQIKQSFNLKEENIIIVDYCISCNKKFKVYRDEIQNITSISLYVDKVTEEKYLYYLCKKCTHAISNPYNKKLLAELDNNISKEISKLHPEILSNN
;
A
#
# COMPACT_ATOMS: atom_id res chain seq x y z
N MET A 1 -14.68 -7.57 -6.37
CA MET A 1 -13.27 -7.11 -6.38
C MET A 1 -13.25 -5.75 -5.72
N LEU A 2 -12.41 -5.54 -4.69
CA LEU A 2 -12.30 -4.24 -4.05
C LEU A 2 -11.82 -3.20 -5.05
N LYS A 3 -12.34 -1.98 -4.94
CA LYS A 3 -11.98 -0.86 -5.80
C LYS A 3 -11.83 0.42 -4.98
N PHE A 4 -11.22 1.41 -5.60
CA PHE A 4 -11.12 2.75 -5.04
C PHE A 4 -12.30 3.60 -5.50
N ASN A 5 -12.67 4.60 -4.68
CA ASN A 5 -13.60 5.63 -5.15
C ASN A 5 -12.95 6.47 -6.26
N TYR A 6 -13.75 7.26 -6.97
CA TYR A 6 -13.30 8.04 -8.13
C TYR A 6 -12.10 8.96 -7.82
N GLU A 7 -12.15 9.69 -6.71
CA GLU A 7 -11.08 10.62 -6.32
C GLU A 7 -9.76 9.89 -6.03
N THR A 8 -9.83 8.80 -5.28
CA THR A 8 -8.66 7.97 -4.95
C THR A 8 -8.10 7.32 -6.22
N GLN A 9 -8.96 6.82 -7.10
CA GLN A 9 -8.54 6.23 -8.37
C GLN A 9 -7.82 7.26 -9.26
N ASN A 10 -8.29 8.50 -9.31
CA ASN A 10 -7.62 9.57 -10.04
C ASN A 10 -6.22 9.86 -9.49
N GLN A 11 -6.06 9.90 -8.17
CA GLN A 11 -4.74 10.07 -7.54
C GLN A 11 -3.82 8.89 -7.86
N ILE A 12 -4.32 7.66 -7.79
CA ILE A 12 -3.57 6.46 -8.18
C ILE A 12 -3.13 6.56 -9.63
N ASN A 13 -4.02 6.94 -10.55
CA ASN A 13 -3.68 7.06 -11.98
C ASN A 13 -2.58 8.09 -12.24
N GLN A 14 -2.60 9.22 -11.54
CA GLN A 14 -1.54 10.23 -11.63
C GLN A 14 -0.19 9.67 -11.14
N ILE A 15 -0.18 9.01 -9.98
CA ILE A 15 1.04 8.40 -9.43
C ILE A 15 1.54 7.29 -10.37
N LYS A 16 0.65 6.46 -10.90
CA LYS A 16 1.01 5.41 -11.86
C LYS A 16 1.72 5.96 -13.08
N GLN A 17 1.20 7.04 -13.65
CA GLN A 17 1.83 7.71 -14.79
C GLN A 17 3.19 8.32 -14.42
N SER A 18 3.30 8.98 -13.26
CA SER A 18 4.56 9.61 -12.83
C SER A 18 5.67 8.60 -12.50
N PHE A 19 5.32 7.41 -12.02
CA PHE A 19 6.30 6.41 -11.56
C PHE A 19 6.38 5.16 -12.44
N ASN A 20 5.66 5.14 -13.57
CA ASN A 20 5.56 4.01 -14.50
C ASN A 20 5.16 2.69 -13.79
N LEU A 21 4.12 2.74 -12.97
CA LEU A 21 3.62 1.60 -12.21
C LEU A 21 2.60 0.79 -13.01
N LYS A 22 2.72 -0.53 -12.92
CA LYS A 22 1.73 -1.46 -13.47
C LYS A 22 0.55 -1.64 -12.50
N GLU A 23 -0.55 -2.25 -12.94
CA GLU A 23 -1.74 -2.42 -12.10
C GLU A 23 -1.50 -3.42 -10.96
N GLU A 24 -0.74 -4.46 -11.24
CA GLU A 24 -0.33 -5.52 -10.30
C GLU A 24 0.60 -5.03 -9.17
N ASN A 25 1.13 -3.81 -9.30
CA ASN A 25 1.96 -3.17 -8.28
C ASN A 25 1.14 -2.35 -7.26
N ILE A 26 -0.19 -2.39 -7.34
CA ILE A 26 -1.09 -1.70 -6.42
C ILE A 26 -1.58 -2.69 -5.38
N ILE A 27 -1.22 -2.48 -4.11
CA ILE A 27 -1.64 -3.36 -3.01
C ILE A 27 -3.06 -2.99 -2.60
N ILE A 28 -4.05 -3.75 -3.06
CA ILE A 28 -5.48 -3.51 -2.78
C ILE A 28 -5.95 -4.41 -1.62
N VAL A 29 -6.11 -3.82 -0.44
CA VAL A 29 -6.57 -4.46 0.81
C VAL A 29 -7.65 -3.64 1.54
N ASP A 30 -8.60 -4.28 2.23
CA ASP A 30 -9.64 -3.57 3.00
C ASP A 30 -9.18 -3.13 4.41
N TYR A 31 -7.87 -3.15 4.69
CA TYR A 31 -7.30 -2.77 5.98
C TYR A 31 -6.02 -1.95 5.86
N CYS A 32 -5.68 -1.22 6.92
CA CYS A 32 -4.43 -0.49 7.03
C CYS A 32 -3.26 -1.45 7.26
N ILE A 33 -2.33 -1.56 6.32
CA ILE A 33 -1.18 -2.49 6.36
C ILE A 33 -0.30 -2.31 7.61
N SER A 34 -0.27 -1.10 8.20
CA SER A 34 0.49 -0.84 9.43
C SER A 34 -0.17 -1.37 10.71
N CYS A 35 -1.52 -1.34 10.82
CA CYS A 35 -2.20 -1.59 12.10
C CYS A 35 -3.39 -2.55 12.01
N ASN A 36 -3.63 -3.14 10.84
CA ASN A 36 -4.72 -4.08 10.54
C ASN A 36 -6.14 -3.54 10.80
N LYS A 37 -6.29 -2.24 11.06
CA LYS A 37 -7.60 -1.61 11.17
C LYS A 37 -8.31 -1.69 9.82
N LYS A 38 -9.49 -2.32 9.79
CA LYS A 38 -10.35 -2.36 8.61
C LYS A 38 -10.82 -0.96 8.20
N PHE A 39 -10.74 -0.68 6.91
CA PHE A 39 -11.37 0.48 6.30
C PHE A 39 -12.87 0.24 6.16
N LYS A 40 -13.63 1.34 6.07
CA LYS A 40 -15.05 1.23 5.73
C LYS A 40 -15.14 0.89 4.24
N VAL A 41 -15.87 -0.16 3.92
CA VAL A 41 -16.14 -0.56 2.53
C VAL A 41 -17.63 -0.35 2.28
N TYR A 42 -17.97 0.31 1.18
CA TYR A 42 -19.35 0.48 0.73
C TYR A 42 -19.41 0.23 -0.77
N ARG A 43 -20.25 -0.72 -1.20
CA ARG A 43 -20.36 -1.17 -2.61
C ARG A 43 -18.97 -1.51 -3.20
N ASP A 44 -18.20 -2.28 -2.45
CA ASP A 44 -16.82 -2.68 -2.75
C ASP A 44 -15.80 -1.54 -2.87
N GLU A 45 -16.19 -0.30 -2.57
CA GLU A 45 -15.29 0.85 -2.57
C GLU A 45 -14.72 1.13 -1.20
N ILE A 46 -13.39 1.15 -1.11
CA ILE A 46 -12.67 1.52 0.11
C ILE A 46 -12.83 3.01 0.36
N GLN A 47 -13.32 3.36 1.55
CA GLN A 47 -13.60 4.73 1.95
C GLN A 47 -12.52 5.28 2.87
N ASN A 48 -12.39 6.61 2.90
CA ASN A 48 -11.53 7.36 3.82
C ASN A 48 -10.03 7.02 3.71
N ILE A 49 -9.54 6.72 2.51
CA ILE A 49 -8.11 6.68 2.24
C ILE A 49 -7.60 8.12 2.26
N THR A 50 -6.76 8.43 3.24
CA THR A 50 -6.25 9.80 3.45
C THR A 50 -4.89 10.04 2.82
N SER A 51 -4.16 8.99 2.48
CA SER A 51 -2.82 9.08 1.93
C SER A 51 -2.45 7.79 1.20
N ILE A 52 -1.85 7.96 0.04
CA ILE A 52 -1.26 6.92 -0.80
C ILE A 52 0.25 7.13 -0.76
N SER A 53 1.01 6.06 -0.67
CA SER A 53 2.46 6.10 -0.56
C SER A 53 3.10 5.08 -1.50
N LEU A 54 4.30 5.42 -1.96
CA LEU A 54 5.13 4.55 -2.79
C LEU A 54 6.07 3.77 -1.88
N TYR A 55 6.15 2.47 -2.13
CA TYR A 55 7.15 1.57 -1.55
C TYR A 55 8.10 1.12 -2.66
N VAL A 56 9.38 0.98 -2.35
CA VAL A 56 10.37 0.39 -3.25
C VAL A 56 10.85 -0.88 -2.59
N ASP A 57 10.57 -2.02 -3.22
CA ASP A 57 11.01 -3.30 -2.72
C ASP A 57 12.54 -3.39 -2.79
N LYS A 58 13.15 -3.83 -1.69
CA LYS A 58 14.62 -3.82 -1.56
C LYS A 58 15.30 -4.94 -2.35
N VAL A 59 14.55 -5.96 -2.76
CA VAL A 59 15.10 -7.15 -3.44
C VAL A 59 14.94 -7.01 -4.94
N THR A 60 13.74 -6.65 -5.39
CA THR A 60 13.37 -6.57 -6.81
C THR A 60 13.51 -5.17 -7.40
N GLU A 61 13.70 -4.15 -6.54
CA GLU A 61 13.65 -2.72 -6.90
C GLU A 61 12.31 -2.26 -7.51
N GLU A 62 11.31 -3.15 -7.51
CA GLU A 62 9.98 -2.82 -8.00
C GLU A 62 9.28 -1.86 -7.05
N LYS A 63 8.48 -0.98 -7.66
CA LYS A 63 7.72 0.03 -6.94
C LYS A 63 6.31 -0.47 -6.71
N TYR A 64 5.80 -0.27 -5.50
CA TYR A 64 4.45 -0.67 -5.12
C TYR A 64 3.69 0.51 -4.50
N LEU A 65 2.38 0.57 -4.73
CA LEU A 65 1.51 1.51 -4.04
C LEU A 65 0.79 0.86 -2.87
N TYR A 66 0.79 1.58 -1.75
CA TYR A 66 0.05 1.20 -0.56
C TYR A 66 -0.61 2.43 0.07
N TYR A 67 -1.51 2.18 1.02
CA TYR A 67 -2.23 3.25 1.72
C TYR A 67 -2.42 2.91 3.20
N LEU A 68 -2.57 3.97 3.99
CA LEU A 68 -2.63 3.91 5.44
C LEU A 68 -3.83 4.69 5.97
N CYS A 69 -4.29 4.29 7.16
CA CYS A 69 -5.23 5.13 7.91
C CYS A 69 -4.54 6.40 8.41
N LYS A 70 -5.30 7.48 8.59
CA LYS A 70 -4.82 8.79 9.05
C LYS A 70 -3.89 8.73 10.27
N LYS A 71 -4.19 7.86 11.25
CA LYS A 71 -3.37 7.68 12.46
C LYS A 71 -1.98 7.15 12.12
N CYS A 72 -1.91 6.12 11.27
CA CYS A 72 -0.64 5.52 10.85
C CYS A 72 0.15 6.46 9.94
N THR A 73 -0.51 7.16 9.01
CA THR A 73 0.13 8.19 8.18
C THR A 73 0.87 9.21 9.06
N HIS A 74 0.20 9.78 10.06
CA HIS A 74 0.80 10.76 10.96
C HIS A 74 1.96 10.18 11.79
N ALA A 75 1.81 8.94 12.28
CA ALA A 75 2.85 8.28 13.06
C ALA A 75 4.13 8.02 12.24
N ILE A 76 3.98 7.71 10.95
CA ILE A 76 5.09 7.39 10.03
C ILE A 76 5.77 8.64 9.51
N SER A 77 5.06 9.77 9.43
CA SER A 77 5.67 11.07 9.11
C SER A 77 6.74 11.48 10.13
N ASN A 78 6.75 10.88 11.33
CA ASN A 78 7.81 11.06 12.31
C ASN A 78 8.97 10.08 12.05
N PRO A 79 10.14 10.55 11.56
CA PRO A 79 11.26 9.69 11.18
C PRO A 79 11.93 8.99 12.38
N TYR A 80 11.62 9.38 13.62
CA TYR A 80 12.20 8.76 14.82
C TYR A 80 11.51 7.44 15.20
N ASN A 81 10.37 7.11 14.58
CA ASN A 81 9.61 5.88 14.85
C ASN A 81 10.18 4.66 14.09
N LYS A 82 11.48 4.37 14.25
CA LYS A 82 12.20 3.30 13.52
C LYS A 82 11.53 1.92 13.62
N LYS A 83 11.02 1.56 14.80
CA LYS A 83 10.33 0.27 15.01
C LYS A 83 9.09 0.14 14.13
N LEU A 84 8.28 1.19 14.07
CA LEU A 84 7.03 1.19 13.31
C LEU A 84 7.29 1.20 11.79
N LEU A 85 8.37 1.84 11.35
CA LEU A 85 8.81 1.78 9.95
C LEU A 85 9.25 0.36 9.55
N ALA A 86 10.01 -0.32 10.41
CA ALA A 86 10.44 -1.70 10.15
C ALA A 86 9.25 -2.68 10.16
N GLU A 87 8.28 -2.49 11.05
CA GLU A 87 7.04 -3.29 11.05
C GLU A 87 6.20 -3.04 9.78
N LEU A 88 6.11 -1.79 9.32
CA LEU A 88 5.44 -1.47 8.07
C LEU A 88 6.13 -2.12 6.87
N ASP A 89 7.46 -2.02 6.76
CA ASP A 89 8.27 -2.64 5.71
C ASP A 89 7.95 -4.15 5.61
N ASN A 90 8.04 -4.86 6.74
CA ASN A 90 7.70 -6.28 6.82
C ASN A 90 6.25 -6.60 6.41
N ASN A 91 5.28 -5.76 6.79
CA ASN A 91 3.89 -5.99 6.44
C ASN A 91 3.63 -5.75 4.95
N ILE A 92 4.27 -4.74 4.35
CA ILE A 92 4.19 -4.49 2.90
C ILE A 92 4.78 -5.67 2.14
N SER A 93 5.99 -6.13 2.48
CA SER A 93 6.62 -7.28 1.83
C SER A 93 5.76 -8.55 1.91
N LYS A 94 5.06 -8.77 3.03
CA LYS A 94 4.10 -9.88 3.18
C LYS A 94 2.92 -9.77 2.22
N GLU A 95 2.38 -8.58 2.00
CA GLU A 95 1.29 -8.40 1.04
C GLU A 95 1.76 -8.58 -0.41
N ILE A 96 2.93 -8.04 -0.76
CA ILE A 96 3.54 -8.23 -2.09
C ILE A 96 3.73 -9.73 -2.37
N SER A 97 4.23 -10.48 -1.39
CA SER A 97 4.45 -11.94 -1.51
C SER A 97 3.16 -12.73 -1.78
N LYS A 98 1.99 -12.23 -1.36
CA LYS A 98 0.70 -12.85 -1.68
C LYS A 98 0.23 -12.54 -3.10
N LEU A 99 0.57 -11.36 -3.61
CA LEU A 99 0.24 -10.92 -4.96
C LEU A 99 1.14 -11.59 -6.00
N HIS A 100 2.41 -11.83 -5.64
CA HIS A 100 3.44 -12.37 -6.52
C HIS A 100 4.17 -13.55 -5.85
N PRO A 101 3.53 -14.73 -5.71
CA PRO A 101 4.13 -15.88 -5.02
C PRO A 101 5.42 -16.38 -5.69
N GLU A 102 5.59 -16.10 -7.00
CA GLU A 102 6.78 -16.48 -7.77
C GLU A 102 8.04 -15.70 -7.35
N ILE A 103 7.91 -14.50 -6.78
CA ILE A 103 9.06 -13.68 -6.31
C ILE A 103 9.79 -14.36 -5.15
N LEU A 104 9.10 -15.19 -4.36
CA LEU A 104 9.71 -15.97 -3.27
C LEU A 104 10.17 -17.37 -3.70
N SER A 105 9.85 -17.80 -4.92
CA SER A 105 10.11 -19.18 -5.37
C SER A 105 11.53 -19.37 -5.97
N ASN A 106 12.28 -18.28 -6.15
CA ASN A 106 13.61 -18.28 -6.76
C ASN A 106 14.75 -17.91 -5.78
N ASN A 107 14.52 -18.01 -4.47
CA ASN A 107 15.58 -17.90 -3.44
C ASN A 107 15.75 -19.21 -2.67
#